data_AF-A0A5M6C6J8-F1
#
_entry.id   AF-A0A5M6C6J8-F1
#
_cell.length_a   1.000
_cell.length_b   1.000
_cell.length_c   1.000
_cell.angle_alpha   90.00
_cell.angle_beta   90.00
_cell.angle_gamma   90.00
#
_symmetry.space_group_name_H-M   'P 1'
#
loop_
_entity.id
_entity.type
_entity.pdbx_description
1 polymer ?
#
loop_
_entity_poly.entity_id
_entity_poly.type
_entity_poly.pdbx_seq_one_letter_code
_entity_poly.pdbx_strand_id
1 'polypeptide(L)'
;MSDSYASIKKLHTSLPAFQPPISTSALPTIAFLSLLGFFVLTFLFTTLPKSRLPIPELGTALFASALAGGGVVALFCTLGVYV
;
A
#
# COMPACT_ATOMS: atom_id res chain seq x y z
N MET A 1 22.39 -5.79 36.57
CA MET A 1 22.11 -5.57 35.13
C MET A 1 23.41 -5.77 34.38
N SER A 2 23.43 -6.55 33.30
CA SER A 2 24.65 -6.77 32.51
C SER A 2 25.09 -5.46 31.82
N ASP A 3 26.39 -5.21 31.72
CA ASP A 3 26.94 -4.01 31.07
C ASP A 3 26.44 -3.84 29.62
N SER A 4 26.21 -4.96 28.93
CA SER A 4 25.64 -5.01 27.57
C SER A 4 24.22 -4.39 27.48
N TYR A 5 23.38 -4.59 28.51
CA TYR A 5 22.05 -3.96 28.54
C TYR A 5 22.14 -2.44 28.72
N ALA A 6 23.06 -1.97 29.55
CA ALA A 6 23.24 -0.55 29.83
C ALA A 6 23.72 0.22 28.57
N SER A 7 24.59 -0.38 27.77
CA SER A 7 25.06 0.19 26.50
C SER A 7 23.96 0.22 25.43
N ILE A 8 23.18 -0.85 25.27
CA ILE A 8 22.04 -0.85 24.33
C ILE A 8 20.97 0.17 24.73
N LYS A 9 20.66 0.30 26.03
CA LYS A 9 19.70 1.29 26.52
C LYS A 9 20.15 2.72 26.23
N LYS A 10 21.42 3.04 26.46
CA LYS A 10 21.99 4.36 26.13
C LYS A 10 21.87 4.65 24.62
N LEU A 11 22.19 3.67 23.78
CA LEU A 11 22.05 3.82 22.33
C LEU A 11 20.59 4.03 21.92
N HIS A 12 19.65 3.20 22.39
CA HIS A 12 18.22 3.34 22.09
C HIS A 12 17.67 4.71 22.47
N THR A 13 18.11 5.28 23.60
CA THR A 13 17.65 6.60 24.06
C THR A 13 18.22 7.75 23.22
N SER A 14 19.34 7.53 22.53
CA SER A 14 19.98 8.53 21.67
C SER A 14 19.39 8.60 20.26
N LEU A 15 18.62 7.58 19.84
CA LEU A 15 18.02 7.56 18.51
C LEU A 15 16.68 8.33 18.50
N PRO A 16 16.34 8.99 17.37
CA PRO A 16 15.04 9.63 17.20
C PRO A 16 13.91 8.59 17.19
N ALA A 17 12.73 9.02 17.62
CA ALA A 17 11.53 8.18 17.54
C ALA A 17 11.20 7.80 16.09
N PHE A 18 10.68 6.60 15.90
CA PHE A 18 10.25 6.14 14.59
C PHE A 18 9.17 7.07 14.02
N GLN A 19 9.42 7.59 12.81
CA GLN A 19 8.46 8.37 12.07
C GLN A 19 7.93 7.52 10.92
N PRO A 20 6.63 7.17 10.92
CA PRO A 20 6.07 6.38 9.84
C PRO A 20 6.10 7.20 8.53
N PRO A 21 6.52 6.60 7.40
CA PRO A 21 6.56 7.29 6.12
C PRO A 21 5.17 7.70 5.61
N ILE A 22 4.12 7.03 6.08
CA ILE A 22 2.72 7.32 5.73
C ILE A 22 1.95 7.58 7.02
N SER A 23 1.28 8.74 7.08
CA SER A 23 0.45 9.09 8.23
C SER A 23 -0.83 8.26 8.24
N THR A 24 -1.24 7.77 9.41
CA THR A 24 -2.41 6.89 9.57
C THR A 24 -3.72 7.57 9.15
N SER A 25 -3.79 8.89 9.29
CA SER A 25 -4.95 9.69 8.86
C SER A 25 -5.13 9.75 7.35
N ALA A 26 -4.07 9.53 6.57
CA ALA A 26 -4.12 9.55 5.09
C ALA A 26 -4.48 8.19 4.48
N LEU A 27 -4.31 7.10 5.24
CA LEU A 27 -4.61 5.73 4.80
C LEU A 27 -6.04 5.54 4.23
N PRO A 28 -7.12 6.07 4.83
CA PRO A 28 -8.47 5.82 4.32
C PRO A 28 -8.69 6.48 2.95
N THR A 29 -8.12 7.66 2.75
CA THR A 29 -8.19 8.35 1.45
C THR A 29 -7.39 7.62 0.39
N ILE A 30 -6.20 7.10 0.73
CA ILE A 30 -5.37 6.29 -0.18
C ILE A 30 -6.10 5.00 -0.57
N ALA A 31 -6.68 4.29 0.40
CA ALA A 31 -7.46 3.09 0.16
C ALA A 31 -8.64 3.36 -0.79
N PHE A 32 -9.39 4.43 -0.53
CA PHE A 32 -10.54 4.81 -1.36
C PHE A 32 -10.13 5.12 -2.80
N LEU A 33 -9.13 5.99 -3.01
CA LEU A 33 -8.68 6.37 -4.35
C LEU A 33 -8.09 5.18 -5.13
N SER A 34 -7.32 4.34 -4.45
CA SER A 34 -6.69 3.15 -5.05
C SER A 34 -7.75 2.12 -5.47
N LEU A 35 -8.75 1.85 -4.63
CA LEU A 35 -9.80 0.90 -4.95
C LEU A 35 -10.77 1.44 -6.01
N LEU A 36 -11.11 2.74 -5.97
CA LEU A 36 -11.91 3.37 -7.02
C LEU A 36 -11.20 3.28 -8.38
N GLY A 37 -9.92 3.63 -8.42
CA GLY A 37 -9.11 3.50 -9.63
C GLY A 37 -9.04 2.06 -10.12
N PHE A 38 -8.87 1.08 -9.23
CA PHE A 38 -8.94 -0.34 -9.56
C PHE A 38 -10.27 -0.71 -10.22
N PHE A 39 -11.41 -0.36 -9.61
CA PHE A 39 -12.73 -0.67 -10.17
C PHE A 39 -12.92 -0.09 -11.58
N VAL A 40 -12.51 1.17 -11.79
CA VAL A 40 -12.57 1.81 -13.12
C VAL A 40 -11.68 1.08 -14.11
N LEU A 41 -10.46 0.71 -13.72
CA LEU A 41 -9.52 0.03 -14.61
C LEU A 41 -9.95 -1.40 -14.94
N THR A 42 -10.52 -2.12 -13.98
CA THR A 42 -11.12 -3.43 -14.20
C THR A 42 -12.33 -3.35 -15.10
N PHE A 43 -13.20 -2.34 -14.93
CA PHE A 43 -14.30 -2.09 -15.85
C PHE A 43 -13.82 -1.75 -17.27
N LEU A 44 -12.77 -0.94 -17.39
CA LEU A 44 -12.17 -0.64 -18.69
C LEU A 44 -11.55 -1.89 -19.33
N PHE A 45 -10.91 -2.75 -18.53
CA PHE A 45 -10.38 -4.03 -19.00
C PHE A 45 -11.48 -4.97 -19.53
N THR A 46 -12.65 -5.03 -18.89
CA THR A 46 -13.75 -5.89 -19.35
C THR A 46 -14.47 -5.35 -20.58
N THR A 47 -14.41 -4.03 -20.82
CA THR A 47 -15.06 -3.36 -21.95
C THR A 47 -14.16 -3.21 -23.18
N LEU A 48 -12.84 -3.45 -23.05
CA LEU A 48 -11.89 -3.37 -24.15
C LEU A 48 -12.17 -4.46 -25.22
N PRO A 49 -12.27 -4.07 -26.51
CA PRO A 49 -12.45 -5.03 -27.59
C PRO A 49 -11.18 -5.89 -27.75
N LYS A 50 -11.38 -7.20 -27.81
CA LYS A 50 -10.31 -8.19 -27.92
C LYS A 50 -9.43 -7.89 -29.14
N SER A 51 -8.23 -7.39 -28.89
CA SER A 51 -7.31 -6.97 -29.94
C SER A 51 -6.27 -8.05 -30.23
N ARG A 52 -5.86 -8.20 -31.50
CA ARG A 52 -4.81 -9.18 -31.90
C ARG A 52 -3.48 -8.98 -31.17
N LEU A 53 -3.21 -7.76 -30.70
CA LEU A 53 -2.06 -7.41 -29.87
C LEU A 53 -2.55 -6.95 -28.48
N PRO A 54 -2.35 -7.74 -27.42
CA PRO A 54 -2.92 -7.50 -26.08
C PRO A 54 -2.10 -6.51 -25.23
N ILE A 55 -1.42 -5.54 -25.86
CA ILE A 55 -0.64 -4.50 -25.16
C ILE A 55 -1.50 -3.68 -24.19
N PRO A 56 -2.69 -3.16 -24.60
CA PRO A 56 -3.53 -2.38 -23.68
C PRO A 56 -4.16 -3.24 -22.58
N GLU A 57 -4.47 -4.51 -22.88
CA GLU A 57 -4.99 -5.48 -21.90
C GLU A 57 -3.94 -5.77 -20.81
N LEU A 58 -2.68 -5.98 -21.20
CA LEU A 58 -1.60 -6.25 -20.25
C LEU A 58 -1.29 -5.03 -19.37
N GLY A 59 -1.23 -3.82 -19.97
CA GLY A 59 -0.98 -2.59 -19.23
C GLY A 59 -2.07 -2.32 -18.19
N THR A 60 -3.34 -2.37 -18.61
CA THR A 60 -4.47 -2.16 -17.71
C THR A 60 -4.54 -3.21 -16.61
N ALA A 61 -4.28 -4.48 -16.91
CA ALA A 61 -4.22 -5.53 -15.90
C ALA A 61 -3.10 -5.32 -14.85
N LEU A 62 -1.91 -4.90 -15.29
CA LEU A 62 -0.79 -4.63 -14.38
C LEU A 62 -1.07 -3.45 -13.45
N PHE A 63 -1.55 -2.33 -14.01
CA PHE A 63 -1.93 -1.16 -13.21
C PHE A 63 -3.08 -1.48 -12.25
N ALA A 64 -4.08 -2.25 -12.70
CA ALA A 64 -5.19 -2.67 -11.86
C ALA A 64 -4.70 -3.55 -10.70
N SER A 65 -3.80 -4.49 -10.96
CA SER A 65 -3.21 -5.37 -9.95
C SER A 65 -2.43 -4.58 -8.89
N ALA A 66 -1.61 -3.61 -9.32
CA ALA A 66 -0.85 -2.76 -8.41
C ALA A 66 -1.77 -1.89 -7.52
N LEU A 67 -2.82 -1.27 -8.09
CA LEU A 67 -3.80 -0.49 -7.34
C LEU A 67 -4.65 -1.37 -6.40
N ALA A 68 -4.99 -2.59 -6.81
CA ALA A 68 -5.70 -3.54 -5.96
C ALA A 68 -4.84 -3.93 -4.75
N GLY A 69 -3.60 -4.35 -4.97
CA GLY A 69 -2.69 -4.74 -3.88
C GLY A 69 -2.46 -3.61 -2.88
N GLY A 70 -2.05 -2.43 -3.36
CA GLY A 70 -1.81 -1.26 -2.51
C GLY A 70 -3.08 -0.78 -1.80
N GLY A 71 -4.21 -0.75 -2.50
CA GLY A 71 -5.50 -0.32 -1.95
C GLY A 71 -6.03 -1.25 -0.86
N VAL A 72 -5.88 -2.56 -1.05
CA VAL A 72 -6.28 -3.57 -0.06
C VAL A 72 -5.43 -3.45 1.20
N VAL A 73 -4.10 -3.37 1.08
CA VAL A 73 -3.21 -3.17 2.25
C VAL A 73 -3.59 -1.91 3.01
N ALA A 74 -3.79 -0.78 2.32
CA ALA A 74 -4.22 0.46 2.94
C ALA A 74 -5.57 0.30 3.65
N LEU A 75 -6.55 -0.40 3.05
CA LEU A 75 -7.85 -0.66 3.66
C LEU A 75 -7.72 -1.49 4.94
N PHE A 76 -6.96 -2.58 4.93
CA PHE A 76 -6.74 -3.39 6.13
C PHE A 76 -6.05 -2.59 7.24
N CYS A 77 -5.08 -1.75 6.90
CA CYS A 77 -4.47 -0.84 7.87
C CYS A 77 -5.48 0.18 8.43
N THR A 78 -6.45 0.66 7.64
CA THR A 78 -7.48 1.59 8.14
C THR A 78 -8.43 0.95 9.15
N LEU A 79 -8.72 -0.35 8.98
CA LEU A 79 -9.61 -1.11 9.86
C LEU A 79 -8.94 -1.52 11.17
N GLY A 80 -7.67 -1.19 11.37
CA GLY A 80 -6.97 -1.50 12.61
C GLY A 80 -6.36 -2.90 12.66
N VAL A 81 -6.30 -3.62 11.54
CA VAL A 81 -5.75 -4.98 11.43
C VAL A 81 -4.21 -4.95 11.35
N TYR A 82 -3.56 -3.93 11.92
CA TYR A 82 -2.14 -3.64 11.66
C TYR A 82 -1.23 -4.87 11.90
N VAL A 83 -0.37 -5.16 10.91
CA VAL A 83 0.84 -6.01 10.98
C VAL A 83 1.95 -5.24 11.69
#